data_AF-A0A1K1YJR8-F1
#
_entry.id   AF-A0A1K1YJR8-F1
#
_cell.length_a   1.000
_cell.length_b   1.000
_cell.length_c   1.000
_cell.angle_alpha   90.00
_cell.angle_beta   90.00
_cell.angle_gamma   90.00
#
_symmetry.space_group_name_H-M   'P 1'
#
loop_
_entity.id
_entity.type
_entity.pdbx_description
1 polymer ?
#
loop_
_entity_poly.entity_id
_entity_poly.type
_entity_poly.pdbx_seq_one_letter_code
_entity_poly.pdbx_strand_id
1 'polypeptide(L)'
;MGRQERHRKVLGPLLRAGLEVIPDAVPASAIPHVLGYEQERILGGFLVAYEDPRLVERLNEGWYDLAMSTGLLDENREFLLMLPRGTWTAAEDRRRRMTHTWHRVRLLDRWDIMGAGANSFLGIHAGHPGFAMLALDNSVWLIADTYESGVGVYAVRDPALSPGVLRDLEWLAREDIYKDREFRREVTAWLERRQQR
;
A
#
# COMPACT_ATOMS: atom_id res chain seq x y z
N MET A 1 11.23 -0.29 22.59
CA MET A 1 11.66 0.83 21.71
C MET A 1 10.90 2.08 22.13
N GLY A 2 11.60 3.18 22.41
CA GLY A 2 10.98 4.41 22.95
C GLY A 2 10.17 5.18 21.90
N ARG A 3 9.18 5.97 22.35
CA ARG A 3 8.28 6.80 21.51
C ARG A 3 9.05 7.72 20.55
N GLN A 4 10.22 8.24 20.98
CA GLN A 4 11.12 9.09 20.21
C GLN A 4 11.76 8.36 19.01
N GLU A 5 12.10 7.09 19.17
CA GLU A 5 12.79 6.32 18.13
C GLU A 5 11.84 5.89 17.01
N ARG A 6 10.58 5.58 17.36
CA ARG A 6 9.49 5.36 16.38
C ARG A 6 9.20 6.61 15.55
N HIS A 7 9.12 7.78 16.20
CA HIS A 7 8.90 9.05 15.51
C HIS A 7 10.03 9.37 14.51
N ARG A 8 11.29 9.20 14.92
CA ARG A 8 12.45 9.47 14.06
C ARG A 8 12.55 8.51 12.88
N LYS A 9 12.33 7.21 13.11
CA LYS A 9 12.62 6.18 12.10
C LYS A 9 11.47 5.94 11.11
N VAL A 10 10.20 6.13 11.53
CA VAL A 10 9.03 5.81 10.68
C VAL A 10 8.28 7.08 10.26
N LEU A 11 7.92 7.95 11.20
CA LEU A 11 7.14 9.16 10.88
C LEU A 11 7.95 10.18 10.10
N GLY A 12 9.23 10.37 10.43
CA GLY A 12 10.10 11.32 9.72
C GLY A 12 10.21 11.06 8.21
N PRO A 13 10.52 9.84 7.75
CA PRO A 13 10.53 9.53 6.31
C PRO A 13 9.18 9.70 5.63
N LEU A 14 8.07 9.27 6.26
CA LEU A 14 6.73 9.45 5.69
C LEU A 14 6.37 10.93 5.56
N LEU A 15 6.68 11.75 6.56
CA LEU A 15 6.46 13.20 6.49
C LEU A 15 7.29 13.86 5.36
N ARG A 16 8.52 13.39 5.10
CA ARG A 16 9.31 13.86 3.94
C ARG A 16 8.69 13.48 2.60
N ALA A 17 7.97 12.37 2.54
CA ALA A 17 7.19 11.97 1.37
C ALA A 17 5.85 12.74 1.27
N GLY A 18 5.51 13.58 2.26
CA GLY A 18 4.23 14.27 2.33
C GLY A 18 3.10 13.42 2.88
N LEU A 19 3.41 12.42 3.72
CA LEU A 19 2.44 11.52 4.33
C LEU A 19 2.42 11.70 5.84
N GLU A 20 1.26 12.09 6.37
CA GLU A 20 0.98 12.10 7.81
C GLU A 20 0.28 10.79 8.19
N VAL A 21 0.81 10.08 9.19
CA VAL A 21 0.13 8.87 9.72
C VAL A 21 -0.93 9.27 10.73
N ILE A 22 -2.16 8.77 10.53
CA ILE A 22 -3.27 8.93 11.47
C ILE A 22 -3.32 7.69 12.37
N PRO A 23 -2.97 7.82 13.67
CA PRO A 23 -2.86 6.66 14.56
C PRO A 23 -4.22 6.02 14.83
N ASP A 24 -4.22 4.69 14.94
CA ASP A 24 -5.37 3.88 15.36
C ASP A 24 -6.67 4.11 14.56
N ALA A 25 -6.53 4.53 13.29
CA ALA A 25 -7.65 4.99 12.46
C ALA A 25 -7.93 4.12 11.22
N VAL A 26 -7.47 2.87 11.21
CA VAL A 26 -7.79 1.90 10.15
C VAL A 26 -9.23 1.40 10.33
N PRO A 27 -10.10 1.49 9.30
CA PRO A 27 -11.46 0.97 9.40
C PRO A 27 -11.49 -0.53 9.67
N ALA A 28 -12.35 -0.98 10.58
CA ALA A 28 -12.51 -2.41 10.89
C ALA A 28 -13.01 -3.26 9.70
N SER A 29 -13.55 -2.61 8.67
CA SER A 29 -13.97 -3.19 7.40
C SER A 29 -12.84 -3.36 6.39
N ALA A 30 -11.65 -2.79 6.64
CA ALA A 30 -10.53 -2.85 5.72
C ALA A 30 -10.18 -4.30 5.37
N ILE A 31 -10.06 -4.61 4.09
CA ILE A 31 -9.57 -5.91 3.64
C ILE A 31 -8.13 -6.11 4.15
N PRO A 32 -7.81 -7.19 4.86
CA PRO A 32 -6.52 -7.32 5.56
C PRO A 32 -5.32 -7.42 4.61
N HIS A 33 -5.53 -7.91 3.39
CA HIS A 33 -4.48 -8.07 2.39
C HIS A 33 -5.08 -8.16 0.99
N VAL A 34 -4.35 -7.68 -0.03
CA VAL A 34 -4.75 -7.81 -1.43
C VAL A 34 -3.60 -8.49 -2.19
N LEU A 35 -3.89 -9.65 -2.77
CA LEU A 35 -3.02 -10.43 -3.66
C LEU A 35 -3.93 -11.07 -4.73
N GLY A 36 -3.41 -11.29 -5.94
CA GLY A 36 -4.11 -12.07 -6.96
C GLY A 36 -5.46 -11.47 -7.36
N TYR A 37 -5.47 -10.54 -8.31
CA TYR A 37 -6.67 -9.90 -8.83
C TYR A 37 -6.86 -10.24 -10.30
N GLU A 38 -8.11 -10.17 -10.77
CA GLU A 38 -8.43 -10.35 -12.18
C GLU A 38 -8.07 -9.11 -13.01
N GLN A 39 -7.60 -9.32 -14.24
CA GLN A 39 -7.21 -8.23 -15.14
C GLN A 39 -8.39 -7.31 -15.47
N GLU A 40 -9.61 -7.84 -15.55
CA GLU A 40 -10.84 -7.11 -15.84
C GLU A 40 -11.22 -6.10 -14.73
N ARG A 41 -10.58 -6.19 -13.56
CA ARG A 41 -10.77 -5.24 -12.46
C ARG A 41 -9.82 -4.06 -12.50
N ILE A 42 -8.85 -4.04 -13.41
CA ILE A 42 -7.95 -2.90 -13.58
C ILE A 42 -8.76 -1.73 -14.14
N LEU A 43 -8.89 -0.66 -13.35
CA LEU A 43 -9.56 0.59 -13.74
C LEU A 43 -8.68 1.46 -14.64
N GLY A 44 -7.38 1.35 -14.45
CA GLY A 44 -6.40 2.17 -15.12
C GLY A 44 -5.02 1.90 -14.59
N GLY A 45 -4.03 2.37 -15.33
CA GLY A 45 -2.65 2.28 -14.95
C GLY A 45 -1.77 2.89 -16.02
N PHE A 46 -0.51 3.08 -15.67
CA PHE A 46 0.48 3.63 -16.58
C PHE A 46 1.85 3.02 -16.27
N LEU A 47 2.72 3.06 -17.27
CA LEU A 47 4.10 2.62 -17.18
C LEU A 47 5.02 3.80 -17.56
N VAL A 48 6.07 4.03 -16.77
CA VAL A 48 7.13 4.98 -17.10
C VAL A 48 8.43 4.21 -17.23
N ALA A 49 9.08 4.33 -18.39
CA ALA A 49 10.36 3.67 -18.67
C ALA A 49 11.49 4.31 -17.84
N TYR A 50 12.49 3.51 -17.46
CA TYR A 50 13.60 4.00 -16.63
C TYR A 50 14.46 5.06 -17.33
N GLU A 51 14.48 5.07 -18.66
CA GLU A 51 15.23 6.02 -19.47
C GLU A 51 14.56 7.40 -19.54
N ASP A 52 13.33 7.56 -19.06
CA ASP A 52 12.66 8.88 -19.04
C ASP A 52 13.43 9.83 -18.10
N PRO A 53 13.99 10.95 -18.60
CA PRO A 53 14.77 11.87 -17.79
C PRO A 53 13.94 12.56 -16.68
N ARG A 54 12.61 12.49 -16.78
CA ARG A 54 11.64 13.01 -15.80
C ARG A 54 10.92 11.88 -15.06
N LEU A 55 11.52 10.69 -14.95
CA LEU A 55 10.93 9.49 -14.34
C LEU A 55 10.15 9.77 -13.04
N VAL A 56 10.79 10.35 -12.03
CA VAL A 56 10.16 10.61 -10.72
C VAL A 56 8.99 11.58 -10.82
N GLU A 57 9.16 12.64 -11.62
CA GLU A 57 8.12 13.65 -11.81
C GLU A 57 6.89 13.04 -12.49
N ARG A 58 7.08 12.30 -13.59
CA ARG A 58 5.98 11.62 -14.30
C ARG A 58 5.30 10.56 -13.46
N LEU A 59 6.06 9.84 -12.63
CA LEU A 59 5.48 8.87 -11.70
C LEU A 59 4.63 9.55 -10.63
N ASN A 60 5.09 10.67 -10.07
CA ASN A 60 4.31 11.44 -9.10
C ASN A 60 3.03 12.02 -9.72
N GLU A 61 3.14 12.69 -10.88
CA GLU A 61 2.00 13.24 -11.62
C GLU A 61 0.98 12.14 -11.96
N GLY A 62 1.42 11.06 -12.61
CA GLY A 62 0.54 9.97 -13.01
C GLY A 62 -0.10 9.27 -11.81
N TRP A 63 0.63 9.11 -10.70
CA TRP A 63 0.09 8.53 -9.48
C TRP A 63 -1.03 9.41 -8.91
N TYR A 64 -0.81 10.72 -8.82
CA TYR A 64 -1.81 11.64 -8.27
C TYR A 64 -3.06 11.71 -9.14
N ASP A 65 -2.89 11.81 -10.46
CA ASP A 65 -4.00 11.81 -11.41
C ASP A 65 -4.81 10.51 -11.34
N LEU A 66 -4.12 9.37 -11.28
CA LEU A 66 -4.77 8.07 -11.12
C LEU A 66 -5.50 7.98 -9.76
N ALA A 67 -4.82 8.33 -8.66
CA ALA A 67 -5.38 8.26 -7.32
C ALA A 67 -6.62 9.15 -7.15
N MET A 68 -6.62 10.34 -7.74
CA MET A 68 -7.78 11.25 -7.76
C MET A 68 -8.91 10.69 -8.64
N SER A 69 -8.61 10.31 -9.87
CA SER A 69 -9.62 9.87 -10.84
C SER A 69 -10.30 8.56 -10.48
N THR A 70 -9.62 7.67 -9.77
CA THR A 70 -10.20 6.39 -9.30
C THR A 70 -10.84 6.50 -7.92
N GLY A 71 -10.68 7.62 -7.21
CA GLY A 71 -11.22 7.77 -5.85
C GLY A 71 -10.42 7.06 -4.77
N LEU A 72 -9.10 6.86 -4.96
CA LEU A 72 -8.22 6.42 -3.87
C LEU A 72 -8.16 7.49 -2.77
N LEU A 73 -8.06 8.76 -3.17
CA LEU A 73 -8.05 9.90 -2.28
C LEU A 73 -9.49 10.34 -2.01
N ASP A 74 -9.89 10.34 -0.74
CA ASP A 74 -11.13 10.95 -0.30
C ASP A 74 -11.02 12.49 -0.27
N GLU A 75 -12.09 13.18 0.17
CA GLU A 75 -12.13 14.63 0.33
C GLU A 75 -11.04 15.19 1.28
N ASN A 76 -10.55 14.36 2.21
CA ASN A 76 -9.49 14.70 3.15
C ASN A 76 -8.10 14.25 2.65
N ARG A 77 -8.02 13.65 1.45
CA ARG A 77 -6.83 13.00 0.87
C ARG A 77 -6.29 11.88 1.75
N GLU A 78 -7.18 11.14 2.37
CA GLU A 78 -6.86 10.04 3.28
C GLU A 78 -7.09 8.68 2.65
N PHE A 79 -6.19 7.75 2.94
CA PHE A 79 -6.21 6.39 2.42
C PHE A 79 -5.43 5.46 3.34
N LEU A 80 -5.50 4.16 3.07
CA LEU A 80 -4.67 3.17 3.75
C LEU A 80 -3.41 2.93 2.94
N LEU A 81 -2.28 2.97 3.63
CA LEU A 81 -0.97 2.65 3.09
C LEU A 81 -0.45 1.36 3.73
N MET A 82 -0.02 0.43 2.90
CA MET A 82 0.60 -0.80 3.35
C MET A 82 2.02 -0.48 3.80
N LEU A 83 2.31 -0.67 5.08
CA LEU A 83 3.66 -0.54 5.64
C LEU A 83 4.07 -1.85 6.30
N PRO A 84 5.37 -2.19 6.35
CA PRO A 84 5.85 -3.35 7.09
C PRO A 84 5.36 -3.34 8.54
N ARG A 85 4.98 -4.51 9.08
CA ARG A 85 4.63 -4.64 10.49
C ARG A 85 5.88 -4.43 11.34
N GLY A 86 5.81 -3.42 12.21
CA GLY A 86 6.89 -3.08 13.13
C GLY A 86 7.81 -1.97 12.62
N THR A 87 8.61 -1.42 13.53
CA THR A 87 9.45 -0.24 13.29
C THR A 87 10.86 -0.65 12.90
N TRP A 88 11.13 -0.87 11.62
CA TRP A 88 12.47 -1.28 11.17
C TRP A 88 12.93 -0.52 9.93
N THR A 89 14.25 -0.35 9.82
CA THR A 89 14.87 0.42 8.75
C THR A 89 14.85 -0.37 7.43
N ALA A 90 14.94 0.31 6.28
CA ALA A 90 14.99 -0.32 4.95
C ALA A 90 16.10 -1.39 4.79
N ALA A 91 17.16 -1.34 5.61
CA ALA A 91 18.22 -2.34 5.62
C ALA A 91 17.83 -3.67 6.28
N GLU A 92 16.94 -3.65 7.27
CA GLU A 92 16.49 -4.82 8.04
C GLU A 92 15.30 -5.53 7.38
N ASP A 93 14.57 -4.80 6.53
CA ASP A 93 13.37 -5.24 5.80
C ASP A 93 13.64 -6.42 4.84
N ARG A 94 14.83 -6.49 4.23
CA ARG A 94 15.22 -7.58 3.31
C ARG A 94 15.17 -8.98 3.92
N ARG A 95 15.19 -9.13 5.25
CA ARG A 95 15.12 -10.43 5.94
C ARG A 95 13.73 -10.78 6.51
N ARG A 96 12.76 -9.86 6.54
CA ARG A 96 11.47 -10.05 7.25
C ARG A 96 10.24 -9.52 6.50
N ARG A 97 10.27 -9.59 5.16
CA ARG A 97 9.22 -9.18 4.19
C ARG A 97 7.80 -9.76 4.39
N MET A 98 7.54 -10.52 5.44
CA MET A 98 6.40 -11.44 5.45
C MET A 98 5.14 -10.85 6.05
N THR A 99 5.19 -9.72 6.75
CA THR A 99 3.99 -9.19 7.40
C THR A 99 3.90 -7.68 7.22
N HIS A 100 2.93 -7.24 6.44
CA HIS A 100 2.59 -5.83 6.26
C HIS A 100 1.24 -5.54 6.93
N THR A 101 1.01 -4.29 7.32
CA THR A 101 -0.28 -3.85 7.86
C THR A 101 -0.66 -2.50 7.31
N TRP A 102 -1.96 -2.30 7.18
CA TRP A 102 -2.54 -1.03 6.82
C TRP A 102 -2.28 0.01 7.89
N HIS A 103 -1.94 1.21 7.45
CA HIS A 103 -1.93 2.43 8.26
C HIS A 103 -2.75 3.47 7.53
N ARG A 104 -3.65 4.16 8.23
CA ARG A 104 -4.32 5.32 7.65
C ARG A 104 -3.34 6.47 7.57
N VAL A 105 -3.27 7.10 6.41
CA VAL A 105 -2.41 8.25 6.15
C VAL A 105 -3.19 9.37 5.48
N ARG A 106 -2.70 10.59 5.62
CA ARG A 106 -3.17 11.78 4.90
C ARG A 106 -2.06 12.29 3.99
N LEU A 107 -2.42 12.59 2.74
CA LEU A 107 -1.53 13.28 1.80
C LEU A 107 -1.51 14.79 2.11
N LEU A 108 -0.33 15.32 2.39
CA LEU A 108 -0.09 16.74 2.64
C LEU A 108 -0.02 17.53 1.32
N ASP A 109 -0.09 18.86 1.38
CA ASP A 109 -0.02 19.71 0.17
C ASP A 109 1.33 19.62 -0.56
N ARG A 110 2.41 19.34 0.19
CA ARG A 110 3.73 19.06 -0.36
C ARG A 110 4.03 17.60 -0.18
N TRP A 111 4.21 16.89 -1.28
CA TRP A 111 4.42 15.46 -1.30
C TRP A 111 5.39 15.06 -2.40
N ASP A 112 6.04 13.92 -2.19
CA ASP A 112 6.95 13.28 -3.14
C ASP A 112 6.97 11.78 -2.85
N ILE A 113 5.98 11.07 -3.38
CA ILE A 113 5.74 9.65 -3.12
C ILE A 113 6.79 8.80 -3.86
N MET A 114 7.06 9.15 -5.11
CA MET A 114 7.91 8.37 -6.02
C MET A 114 9.40 8.73 -5.90
N GLY A 115 9.74 9.86 -5.28
CA GLY A 115 11.09 10.25 -4.92
C GLY A 115 11.39 9.94 -3.45
N ALA A 116 11.13 10.91 -2.56
CA ALA A 116 11.41 10.80 -1.12
C ALA A 116 10.72 9.59 -0.46
N GLY A 117 9.48 9.28 -0.83
CA GLY A 117 8.75 8.11 -0.36
C GLY A 117 9.42 6.81 -0.80
N ALA A 118 9.65 6.63 -2.10
CA ALA A 118 10.31 5.46 -2.66
C ALA A 118 11.76 5.29 -2.19
N ASN A 119 12.43 6.37 -1.81
CA ASN A 119 13.74 6.33 -1.15
C ASN A 119 13.67 5.96 0.34
N SER A 120 12.51 5.51 0.84
CA SER A 120 12.29 5.10 2.22
C SER A 120 11.44 3.83 2.35
N PHE A 121 10.18 3.95 2.75
CA PHE A 121 9.26 2.82 2.99
C PHE A 121 8.47 2.41 1.76
N LEU A 122 8.41 3.28 0.74
CA LEU A 122 7.60 3.04 -0.44
C LEU A 122 8.41 2.46 -1.59
N GLY A 123 9.62 1.96 -1.36
CA GLY A 123 10.48 1.49 -2.43
C GLY A 123 11.91 1.22 -1.98
N ILE A 124 12.78 1.03 -2.97
CA ILE A 124 14.20 0.77 -2.74
C ILE A 124 15.02 2.05 -2.93
N HIS A 125 14.64 2.89 -3.88
CA HIS A 125 15.20 4.22 -4.11
C HIS A 125 14.23 5.08 -4.93
N ALA A 126 14.54 6.37 -5.09
CA ALA A 126 13.77 7.27 -5.93
C ALA A 126 13.56 6.69 -7.35
N GLY A 127 12.31 6.75 -7.83
CA GLY A 127 11.88 6.18 -9.10
C GLY A 127 11.77 4.65 -9.12
N HIS A 128 11.93 3.97 -7.99
CA HIS A 128 11.82 2.51 -7.87
C HIS A 128 10.89 2.15 -6.69
N PRO A 129 9.57 2.40 -6.86
CA PRO A 129 8.60 2.18 -5.82
C PRO A 129 8.27 0.70 -5.65
N GLY A 130 7.76 0.37 -4.47
CA GLY A 130 7.20 -0.93 -4.13
C GLY A 130 6.24 -0.72 -2.98
N PHE A 131 4.99 -0.40 -3.29
CA PHE A 131 3.98 -0.10 -2.28
C PHE A 131 2.57 -0.44 -2.75
N ALA A 132 1.68 -0.59 -1.77
CA ALA A 132 0.26 -0.79 -1.97
C ALA A 132 -0.54 0.21 -1.15
N MET A 133 -1.61 0.74 -1.75
CA MET A 133 -2.53 1.69 -1.14
C MET A 133 -3.96 1.22 -1.34
N LEU A 134 -4.86 1.56 -0.42
CA LEU A 134 -6.26 1.15 -0.47
C LEU A 134 -7.15 2.32 -0.04
N ALA A 135 -8.24 2.55 -0.78
CA ALA A 135 -9.27 3.49 -0.39
C ALA A 135 -9.91 3.07 0.94
N LEU A 136 -10.33 4.03 1.77
CA LEU A 136 -10.86 3.74 3.12
C LEU A 136 -12.13 2.86 3.09
N ASP A 137 -12.87 2.88 1.98
CA ASP A 137 -14.08 2.09 1.75
C ASP A 137 -13.80 0.73 1.04
N ASN A 138 -12.54 0.43 0.73
CA ASN A 138 -12.08 -0.72 -0.06
C ASN A 138 -12.49 -0.70 -1.55
N SER A 139 -12.97 0.42 -2.09
CA SER A 139 -13.41 0.52 -3.48
C SER A 139 -12.26 0.41 -4.48
N VAL A 140 -11.07 0.91 -4.11
CA VAL A 140 -9.89 0.91 -4.97
C VAL A 140 -8.66 0.45 -4.20
N TRP A 141 -7.90 -0.44 -4.83
CA TRP A 141 -6.53 -0.76 -4.44
C TRP A 141 -5.57 -0.26 -5.52
N LEU A 142 -4.54 0.48 -5.13
CA LEU A 142 -3.52 0.99 -6.03
C LEU A 142 -2.18 0.35 -5.67
N ILE A 143 -1.50 -0.20 -6.67
CA ILE A 143 -0.17 -0.78 -6.53
C ILE A 143 0.82 -0.05 -7.43
N ALA A 144 2.01 0.22 -6.89
CA ALA A 144 3.16 0.67 -7.66
C ALA A 144 4.28 -0.34 -7.49
N ASP A 145 4.80 -0.83 -8.60
CA ASP A 145 5.85 -1.85 -8.61
C ASP A 145 6.85 -1.62 -9.76
N THR A 146 8.03 -2.20 -9.58
CA THR A 146 9.13 -2.16 -10.54
C THR A 146 9.10 -3.38 -11.46
N TYR A 147 9.30 -3.15 -12.74
CA TYR A 147 9.39 -4.15 -13.79
C TYR A 147 10.75 -4.04 -14.49
N GLU A 148 11.07 -5.00 -15.36
CA GLU A 148 12.34 -5.01 -16.10
C GLU A 148 12.57 -3.73 -16.90
N SER A 149 11.53 -3.17 -17.52
CA SER A 149 11.62 -2.03 -18.43
C SER A 149 11.19 -0.69 -17.82
N GLY A 150 10.80 -0.65 -16.54
CA GLY A 150 10.28 0.57 -15.94
C GLY A 150 9.39 0.34 -14.73
N VAL A 151 8.64 1.36 -14.36
CA VAL A 151 7.74 1.34 -13.20
C VAL A 151 6.30 1.36 -13.68
N GLY A 152 5.49 0.45 -13.14
CA GLY A 152 4.06 0.40 -13.39
C GLY A 152 3.27 0.81 -12.16
N VAL A 153 2.20 1.58 -12.38
CA VAL A 153 1.23 1.93 -11.35
C VAL A 153 -0.15 1.52 -11.87
N TYR A 154 -0.89 0.76 -11.07
CA TYR A 154 -2.19 0.21 -11.46
C TYR A 154 -3.22 0.41 -10.35
N ALA A 155 -4.45 0.73 -10.74
CA ALA A 155 -5.60 0.80 -9.86
C ALA A 155 -6.56 -0.36 -10.17
N VAL A 156 -7.02 -1.04 -9.13
CA VAL A 156 -7.90 -2.22 -9.18
C VAL A 156 -9.18 -1.91 -8.41
N ARG A 157 -10.33 -2.12 -9.05
CA ARG A 157 -11.64 -1.91 -8.42
C ARG A 157 -12.08 -3.08 -7.56
N ASP A 158 -12.79 -2.73 -6.49
CA ASP A 158 -13.47 -3.61 -5.56
C ASP A 158 -12.63 -4.86 -5.23
N PRO A 159 -11.37 -4.71 -4.77
CA PRO A 159 -10.48 -5.82 -4.42
C PRO A 159 -11.14 -6.80 -3.45
N ALA A 160 -11.96 -6.30 -2.52
CA ALA A 160 -12.69 -7.13 -1.56
C ALA A 160 -13.77 -8.03 -2.19
N LEU A 161 -14.12 -7.80 -3.45
CA LEU A 161 -15.06 -8.61 -4.23
C LEU A 161 -14.36 -9.48 -5.28
N SER A 162 -13.03 -9.38 -5.42
CA SER A 162 -12.27 -10.16 -6.39
C SER A 162 -12.21 -11.65 -5.98
N PRO A 163 -12.67 -12.58 -6.84
CA PRO A 163 -12.53 -14.01 -6.57
C PRO A 163 -11.08 -14.45 -6.34
N GLY A 164 -10.11 -13.88 -7.06
CA GLY A 164 -8.69 -14.12 -6.87
C GLY A 164 -8.23 -13.71 -5.49
N VAL A 165 -8.58 -12.48 -5.08
CA VAL A 165 -8.20 -11.95 -3.77
C VAL A 165 -8.82 -12.79 -2.66
N LEU A 166 -10.08 -13.19 -2.80
CA LEU A 166 -10.76 -14.05 -1.84
C LEU A 166 -10.11 -15.43 -1.74
N ARG A 167 -9.76 -16.06 -2.88
CA ARG A 167 -9.04 -17.35 -2.88
C ARG A 167 -7.68 -17.23 -2.18
N ASP A 168 -6.95 -16.16 -2.42
CA ASP A 168 -5.64 -15.94 -1.80
C ASP A 168 -5.78 -15.70 -0.29
N LEU A 169 -6.79 -14.94 0.15
CA LEU A 169 -7.08 -14.78 1.57
C LEU A 169 -7.51 -16.09 2.25
N GLU A 170 -8.34 -16.90 1.60
CA GLU A 170 -8.72 -18.22 2.10
C GLU A 170 -7.49 -19.14 2.23
N TRP A 171 -6.58 -19.11 1.25
CA TRP A 171 -5.33 -19.82 1.30
C TRP A 171 -4.45 -19.35 2.47
N LEU A 172 -4.27 -18.03 2.65
CA LEU A 172 -3.53 -17.43 3.76
C LEU A 172 -4.15 -17.69 5.14
N ALA A 173 -5.47 -17.85 5.22
CA ALA A 173 -6.16 -18.21 6.45
C ALA A 173 -5.88 -19.67 6.88
N ARG A 174 -5.68 -20.56 5.90
CA ARG A 174 -5.45 -21.99 6.11
C ARG A 174 -3.98 -22.30 6.33
N GLU A 175 -3.12 -21.73 5.49
CA GLU A 175 -1.69 -21.97 5.49
C GLU A 175 -0.96 -20.92 6.35
N ASP A 176 -0.11 -21.35 7.29
CA ASP A 176 0.70 -20.44 8.13
C ASP A 176 1.94 -19.93 7.38
N ILE A 177 1.73 -19.39 6.17
CA ILE A 177 2.79 -18.99 5.22
C ILE A 177 3.72 -17.94 5.84
N TYR A 178 3.14 -16.95 6.49
CA TYR A 178 3.88 -15.84 7.09
C TYR A 178 4.32 -16.11 8.54
N LYS A 179 3.91 -17.24 9.12
CA LYS A 179 4.15 -17.57 10.55
C LYS A 179 3.69 -16.44 11.49
N ASP A 180 2.64 -15.73 11.08
CA ASP A 180 2.05 -14.60 11.80
C ASP A 180 0.62 -14.95 12.20
N ARG A 181 0.49 -15.39 13.45
CA ARG A 181 -0.79 -15.79 14.04
C ARG A 181 -1.77 -14.64 14.15
N GLU A 182 -1.31 -13.41 14.32
CA GLU A 182 -2.18 -12.24 14.44
C GLU A 182 -2.75 -11.88 13.08
N PHE A 183 -1.90 -11.82 12.04
CA PHE A 183 -2.34 -11.64 10.66
C PHE A 183 -3.35 -12.71 10.24
N ARG A 184 -3.04 -13.98 10.51
CA ARG A 184 -3.96 -15.07 10.17
C ARG A 184 -5.31 -14.92 10.87
N ARG A 185 -5.32 -14.53 12.15
CA ARG A 185 -6.57 -14.26 12.91
C ARG A 185 -7.35 -13.10 12.30
N GLU A 186 -6.68 -12.03 11.87
CA GLU A 186 -7.33 -10.90 11.19
C GLU A 186 -7.98 -11.33 9.88
N VAL A 187 -7.27 -12.11 9.06
CA VAL A 187 -7.79 -12.68 7.81
C VAL A 187 -9.00 -13.57 8.06
N THR A 188 -8.91 -14.53 8.99
CA THR A 188 -10.03 -15.41 9.35
C THR A 188 -11.24 -14.62 9.83
N ALA A 189 -11.04 -13.68 10.77
CA ALA A 189 -12.13 -12.88 11.32
C ALA A 189 -12.78 -11.97 10.26
N TRP A 190 -12.01 -11.46 9.29
CA TRP A 190 -12.55 -10.68 8.18
C TRP A 190 -13.41 -11.55 7.24
N LEU A 191 -12.94 -12.75 6.89
CA LEU A 191 -13.69 -13.71 6.06
C LEU A 191 -15.00 -14.14 6.73
N GLU A 192 -14.99 -14.41 8.04
CA GLU A 192 -16.19 -14.78 8.81
C GLU A 192 -17.22 -13.65 8.84
N ARG A 193 -16.80 -12.40 9.10
CA ARG A 193 -17.69 -11.23 9.10
C ARG A 193 -18.36 -11.00 7.74
N ARG A 194 -17.65 -11.31 6.64
CA ARG A 194 -18.18 -11.19 5.29
C ARG A 194 -19.31 -12.19 5.02
N GLN A 195 -19.23 -13.41 5.54
CA GLN A 195 -20.26 -14.45 5.35
C GLN A 195 -21.56 -14.16 6.11
N GLN A 196 -21.51 -13.26 7.10
CA GLN A 196 -22.66 -12.88 7.92
C GLN A 196 -23.43 -11.65 7.38
N ARG A 197 -22.97 -11.07 6.27
CA ARG A 197 -23.59 -9.93 5.58
C ARG A 197 -24.31 -10.39 4.33
#